data_AF-A0A0B6ZLY2-F1
#
_entry.id   AF-A0A0B6ZLY2-F1
#
_cell.length_a   1.000
_cell.length_b   1.000
_cell.length_c   1.000
_cell.angle_alpha   90.00
_cell.angle_beta   90.00
_cell.angle_gamma   90.00
#
_symmetry.space_group_name_H-M   'P 1'
#
loop_
_entity.id
_entity.type
_entity.pdbx_description
1 polymer ?
#
loop_
_entity_poly.entity_id
_entity_poly.type
_entity_poly.pdbx_seq_one_letter_code
_entity_poly.pdbx_strand_id
1 'polypeptide(L)' 'RLVQLLFQEIYYETVLMLADQMIGRIEYVHNKNFIHRDIKPDNFLMGIGRHCNKVFLIDFGLAKKYRDSRT' A
#
# COMPACT_ATOMS: atom_id res chain seq x y z
N ARG A 1 -14.89 25.18 -3.54
CA ARG A 1 -15.74 24.11 -4.13
C ARG A 1 -15.41 23.84 -5.62
N LEU A 2 -14.16 24.02 -6.06
CA LEU A 2 -13.70 23.69 -7.43
C LEU A 2 -12.39 22.87 -7.45
N VAL A 3 -11.76 22.61 -6.29
CA VAL A 3 -10.50 21.85 -6.20
C VAL A 3 -10.73 20.35 -5.96
N GLN A 4 -11.99 19.92 -5.80
CA GLN A 4 -12.36 18.53 -5.47
C GLN A 4 -12.81 17.71 -6.70
N LEU A 5 -12.78 18.30 -7.90
CA LEU A 5 -13.31 17.71 -9.15
C LEU A 5 -12.23 17.22 -10.13
N LEU A 6 -10.95 17.19 -9.74
CA LEU A 6 -9.85 16.69 -10.59
C LEU A 6 -9.45 15.22 -10.30
N PHE A 7 -10.21 14.52 -9.46
CA PHE A 7 -10.05 13.08 -9.25
C PHE A 7 -11.25 12.35 -9.86
N GLN A 8 -10.99 11.59 -10.93
CA GLN A 8 -11.80 10.55 -11.59
C GLN A 8 -11.78 10.85 -13.09
N GLU A 9 -11.00 10.14 -13.90
CA GLU A 9 -11.09 8.69 -14.01
C GLU A 9 -9.72 8.02 -13.88
N ILE A 10 -9.45 7.41 -12.72
CA ILE A 10 -8.48 6.33 -12.71
C ILE A 10 -9.18 5.17 -13.41
N TYR A 11 -8.65 4.74 -14.56
CA TYR A 11 -9.19 3.60 -15.30
C TYR A 11 -9.28 2.39 -14.38
N TYR A 12 -10.39 1.63 -14.47
CA TYR A 12 -10.62 0.44 -13.65
C TYR A 12 -9.43 -0.55 -13.70
N GLU A 13 -8.80 -0.67 -14.88
CA GLU A 13 -7.59 -1.48 -15.06
C GLU A 13 -6.44 -1.03 -14.15
N THR A 14 -6.18 0.28 -14.07
CA THR A 14 -5.15 0.82 -13.19
C THR A 14 -5.49 0.60 -11.72
N VAL A 15 -6.77 0.74 -11.34
CA VAL A 15 -7.22 0.46 -9.96
C VAL A 15 -6.95 -1.01 -9.60
N LEU A 16 -7.31 -1.94 -10.48
CA LEU A 16 -7.09 -3.37 -10.26
C LEU A 16 -5.60 -3.73 -10.17
N MET A 17 -4.77 -3.17 -11.07
CA MET A 17 -3.32 -3.37 -11.05
C MET A 17 -2.65 -2.84 -9.77
N LEU A 18 -3.11 -1.70 -9.27
CA LEU A 18 -2.61 -1.13 -8.01
C LEU A 18 -3.09 -1.95 -6.80
N ALA A 19 -4.38 -2.31 -6.77
CA ALA A 19 -4.97 -3.08 -5.69
C ALA A 19 -4.25 -4.42 -5.47
N ASP A 20 -3.95 -5.15 -6.56
CA ASP A 20 -3.18 -6.39 -6.52
C ASP A 20 -1.83 -6.21 -5.79
N GLN A 21 -1.06 -5.19 -6.18
CA GLN A 21 0.23 -4.92 -5.56
C GLN A 21 0.08 -4.45 -4.10
N MET A 22 -0.89 -3.58 -3.80
CA MET A 22 -1.12 -3.04 -2.45
C MET A 22 -1.49 -4.16 -1.47
N ILE A 23 -2.37 -5.08 -1.89
CA ILE A 23 -2.73 -6.27 -1.10
C ILE A 23 -1.48 -7.12 -0.85
N GLY A 24 -0.66 -7.36 -1.89
CA GLY A 24 0.58 -8.11 -1.73
C GLY A 24 1.58 -7.46 -0.76
N ARG A 25 1.60 -6.12 -0.62
CA ARG A 25 2.42 -5.44 0.39
C ARG A 25 1.89 -5.65 1.80
N ILE A 26 0.57 -5.54 1.98
CA ILE A 26 -0.07 -5.77 3.28
C ILE A 26 0.14 -7.23 3.71
N GLU A 27 -0.08 -8.18 2.80
CA GLU A 27 0.17 -9.60 3.03
C GLU A 27 1.62 -9.87 3.46
N TYR A 28 2.60 -9.27 2.77
CA TYR A 28 4.01 -9.40 3.15
C TYR A 28 4.26 -8.96 4.60
N VAL A 29 3.70 -7.82 5.01
CA VAL A 29 3.85 -7.31 6.38
C VAL A 29 3.20 -8.25 7.39
N HIS A 30 2.02 -8.78 7.08
CA HIS A 30 1.31 -9.75 7.93
C HIS A 30 2.09 -11.08 8.04
N ASN A 31 2.72 -11.54 6.97
CA ASN A 31 3.61 -12.71 6.96
C ASN A 31 4.87 -12.49 7.80
N LYS A 32 5.23 -11.24 8.09
CA LYS A 32 6.29 -10.88 9.07
C LYS A 32 5.78 -10.70 10.49
N ASN A 33 4.51 -11.04 10.77
CA ASN A 33 3.85 -10.95 12.07
C ASN A 33 3.56 -9.53 12.55
N PHE A 34 3.59 -8.54 11.65
CA PHE A 34 3.24 -7.15 11.95
C PHE A 34 1.92 -6.77 11.29
N ILE A 35 1.22 -5.80 11.88
CA ILE A 35 0.15 -5.04 11.25
C ILE A 35 0.63 -3.60 11.07
N HIS A 36 0.36 -2.99 9.91
CA HIS A 36 0.82 -1.63 9.60
C HIS A 36 0.08 -0.55 10.42
N ARG A 37 -1.23 -0.73 10.61
CA ARG A 37 -2.17 0.18 11.31
C ARG A 37 -2.41 1.56 10.71
N ASP A 38 -1.62 2.00 9.73
CA ASP A 38 -1.84 3.27 9.02
C ASP A 38 -1.93 3.06 7.50
N ILE A 39 -2.99 2.39 7.05
CA ILE A 39 -3.21 2.09 5.62
C ILE A 39 -4.00 3.24 5.00
N LYS A 40 -3.33 4.03 4.15
CA LYS A 40 -3.89 5.17 3.40
C LYS A 40 -3.07 5.40 2.12
N PRO A 41 -3.60 6.08 1.09
CA PRO A 41 -2.91 6.28 -0.19
C PRO A 41 -1.52 6.92 -0.05
N ASP A 42 -1.35 7.87 0.87
CA ASP A 42 -0.09 8.59 1.13
C ASP A 42 1.08 7.65 1.49
N ASN A 43 0.79 6.48 2.07
CA ASN A 43 1.78 5.50 2.48
C ASN A 43 2.09 4.47 1.38
N PHE A 44 1.53 4.62 0.18
CA PHE A 44 1.85 3.82 -1.00
C PHE A 44 2.54 4.66 -2.06
N LEU A 45 3.80 4.35 -2.33
CA LEU A 45 4.61 5.07 -3.31
C LEU A 45 4.99 4.18 -4.49
N MET A 46 5.08 4.78 -5.67
CA MET A 46 5.67 4.12 -6.84
C MET A 46 7.20 4.19 -6.74
N GLY A 47 7.87 3.11 -7.15
CA GLY A 47 9.32 3.14 -7.31
C GLY A 47 9.77 4.07 -8.43
N ILE A 48 11.08 4.21 -8.58
CA ILE A 48 11.71 5.02 -9.65
C ILE A 48 12.59 4.15 -10.55
N GLY A 49 12.87 4.62 -11.78
CA GLY A 49 13.72 3.92 -12.75
C GLY A 49 13.22 2.50 -13.02
N ARG A 50 14.09 1.50 -12.82
CA ARG A 50 13.78 0.07 -13.01
C ARG A 50 12.66 -0.49 -12.12
N HIS A 51 12.17 0.29 -11.16
CA HIS A 51 11.09 -0.09 -10.25
C HIS A 51 9.85 0.80 -10.40
N CYS A 52 9.73 1.59 -11.49
CA CYS A 52 8.60 2.49 -11.72
C CYS A 52 7.23 1.81 -11.77
N ASN A 53 7.18 0.49 -12.01
CA ASN A 53 5.97 -0.32 -12.01
C ASN A 53 5.70 -1.03 -10.68
N LYS A 54 6.50 -0.80 -9.64
CA LYS A 54 6.35 -1.42 -8.32
C LYS A 54 5.79 -0.43 -7.30
N VAL A 55 4.74 -0.84 -6.62
CA VAL A 55 4.21 -0.16 -5.43
C VAL A 55 5.04 -0.54 -4.20
N PHE A 56 5.33 0.42 -3.33
CA PHE A 56 5.98 0.26 -2.03
C PHE A 56 5.05 0.72 -0.92
N LEU A 57 5.03 0.00 0.20
CA LEU A 57 4.38 0.42 1.44
C LEU A 57 5.44 1.03 2.35
N ILE A 58 5.19 2.25 2.84
CA ILE A 58 6.09 3.03 3.69
C ILE A 58 5.42 3.43 5.01
N ASP A 59 6.21 4.04 5.90
CA ASP A 59 5.78 4.57 7.21
C ASP A 59 5.27 3.50 8.20
N PHE A 60 6.23 2.71 8.70
CA PHE A 60 5.98 1.71 9.75
C PHE A 60 5.96 2.31 11.17
N GLY A 61 5.87 3.64 11.33
CA GLY A 61 5.94 4.29 12.63
C GLY A 61 4.83 3.86 13.60
N LEU A 62 3.69 3.43 13.06
CA LEU A 62 2.56 2.89 13.82
C LEU A 62 2.46 1.36 13.76
N ALA A 63 3.39 0.66 13.12
CA ALA A 63 3.31 -0.79 12.98
C ALA A 63 3.42 -1.50 14.34
N LYS A 64 2.74 -2.65 14.48
CA LYS A 64 2.76 -3.44 15.73
C LYS A 64 2.81 -4.93 15.43
N LYS A 65 3.61 -5.69 16.18
CA LYS A 65 3.60 -7.16 16.13
C LYS A 65 2.25 -7.66 16.65
N TYR A 66 1.53 -8.48 15.88
CA TYR A 66 0.18 -8.96 16.23
C TYR A 66 0.12 -10.43 16.65
N ARG A 67 1.15 -11.21 16.31
CA ARG A 67 1.29 -12.61 16.72
C ARG A 67 2.74 -12.97 17.01
N ASP A 68 2.97 -13.97 17.85
CA ASP A 68 4.29 -14.60 17.94
C ASP A 68 4.49 -15.51 16.72
N SER A 69 5.73 -15.66 16.27
CA SER A 69 6.10 -16.66 15.26
C SER A 69 6.07 -18.09 15.80
N ARG A 70 5.98 -18.26 17.13
CA ARG A 70 6.13 -19.55 17.83
C ARG A 70 4.80 -20.15 18.32
N THR A 71 3.68 -19.47 18.11
CA THR A 71 2.33 -19.91 18.50
C THR A 71 1.43 -19.84 17.27
#